data_AF-A0A7S3D2I3-F1
#
_entry.id   AF-A0A7S3D2I3-F1
#
_cell.length_a   1.000
_cell.length_b   1.000
_cell.length_c   1.000
_cell.angle_alpha   90.00
_cell.angle_beta   90.00
_cell.angle_gamma   90.00
#
_symmetry.space_group_name_H-M   'P 1'
#
loop_
_entity.id
_entity.type
_entity.pdbx_description
1 polymer ?
#
loop_
_entity_poly.entity_id
_entity_poly.type
_entity_poly.pdbx_seq_one_letter_code
_entity_poly.pdbx_strand_id
1 'polypeptide(L)'
;MLKLRQVDLRRDVEATRKLQPKVPELQDEVERLMQEVEKERDLASNLSQALEDPSNEKRWRKLGGKDPDSEECGAKIRELDARLDDKKEQLLEKELILEEVTALSDRLRLQAAEGRMDTLELAKKVNDFQAKIKTVTRKMMATVSELSMYQALAMKLQQEKHEGELILEDARWRLDNDQPPTDDAEKEWFRMENEKLRAVEDRAYRLQRAAMSEVSGQPPQRTAAEQRPNAYIPDELGLPRPYGAHAPFKPTEIGSTMRHIRKPQPQTVVI
;
A
#
# COMPACT_ATOMS: atom_id res chain seq x y z
N MET A 1 -69.09 23.48 100.75
CA MET A 1 -67.91 22.62 100.85
C MET A 1 -68.18 21.28 101.57
N LEU A 2 -68.71 21.26 102.80
CA LEU A 2 -68.89 20.01 103.58
C LEU A 2 -69.92 19.00 103.01
N LYS A 3 -71.06 19.46 102.46
CA LYS A 3 -72.09 18.56 101.90
C LYS A 3 -71.62 17.83 100.63
N LEU A 4 -70.85 18.51 99.78
CA LEU A 4 -70.27 17.89 98.57
C LEU A 4 -69.28 16.79 98.97
N ARG A 5 -68.39 17.10 99.93
CA ARG A 5 -67.46 16.12 100.51
C ARG A 5 -68.18 14.92 101.12
N GLN A 6 -69.34 15.10 101.73
CA GLN A 6 -70.14 14.02 102.31
C GLN A 6 -70.78 13.11 101.24
N VAL A 7 -71.20 13.68 100.11
CA VAL A 7 -71.70 12.90 98.96
C VAL A 7 -70.56 12.13 98.30
N ASP A 8 -69.39 12.77 98.14
CA ASP A 8 -68.20 12.11 97.61
C ASP A 8 -67.76 10.96 98.53
N LEU A 9 -67.71 11.18 99.86
CA LEU A 9 -67.46 10.13 100.86
C LEU A 9 -68.48 8.97 100.79
N ARG A 10 -69.76 9.26 100.56
CA ARG A 10 -70.78 8.20 100.40
C ARG A 10 -70.57 7.40 99.12
N ARG A 11 -70.23 8.07 98.01
CA ARG A 11 -69.87 7.39 96.76
C ARG A 11 -68.63 6.52 96.94
N ASP A 12 -67.62 7.00 97.67
CA ASP A 12 -66.42 6.24 97.98
C ASP A 12 -66.74 5.01 98.84
N VAL A 13 -67.65 5.13 99.82
CA VAL A 13 -68.14 4.00 100.65
C VAL A 13 -68.93 2.99 99.81
N GLU A 14 -69.79 3.44 98.90
CA GLU A 14 -70.52 2.54 98.01
C GLU A 14 -69.60 1.84 97.00
N ALA A 15 -68.60 2.55 96.47
CA ALA A 15 -67.58 1.97 95.61
C ALA A 15 -66.78 0.90 96.37
N THR A 16 -66.33 1.18 97.60
CA THR A 16 -65.62 0.19 98.42
C THR A 16 -66.48 -1.00 98.81
N ARG A 17 -67.77 -0.81 99.14
CA ARG A 17 -68.70 -1.94 99.38
C ARG A 17 -68.88 -2.83 98.16
N LYS A 18 -68.87 -2.26 96.94
CA LYS A 18 -68.92 -3.04 95.69
C LYS A 18 -67.63 -3.82 95.42
N LEU A 19 -66.49 -3.35 95.91
CA LEU A 19 -65.19 -4.05 95.81
C LEU A 19 -64.96 -5.08 96.92
N GLN A 20 -65.58 -4.92 98.10
CA GLN A 20 -65.43 -5.81 99.24
C GLN A 20 -65.64 -7.32 98.96
N PRO A 21 -66.64 -7.76 98.16
CA PRO A 21 -66.81 -9.18 97.85
C PRO A 21 -65.73 -9.77 96.94
N LYS A 22 -64.96 -8.94 96.22
CA LYS A 22 -63.84 -9.39 95.37
C LYS A 22 -62.56 -9.65 96.14
N VAL A 23 -62.45 -9.15 97.38
CA VAL A 23 -61.28 -9.34 98.23
C VAL A 23 -60.98 -10.82 98.53
N PRO A 24 -61.95 -11.67 98.96
CA PRO A 24 -61.68 -13.09 99.19
C PRO A 24 -61.31 -13.84 97.90
N GLU A 25 -61.97 -13.54 96.77
CA GLU A 25 -61.63 -14.16 95.47
C GLU A 25 -60.18 -13.84 95.07
N LEU A 26 -59.74 -12.60 95.28
CA LEU A 26 -58.34 -12.19 95.05
C LEU A 26 -57.37 -12.82 96.05
N GLN A 27 -57.79 -13.06 97.29
CA GLN A 27 -56.97 -13.77 98.30
C GLN A 27 -56.76 -15.24 97.89
N ASP A 28 -57.82 -15.93 97.48
CA ASP A 28 -57.73 -17.31 96.99
C ASP A 28 -56.85 -17.41 95.72
N GLU A 29 -56.92 -16.41 94.84
CA GLU A 29 -56.06 -16.31 93.66
C GLU A 29 -54.60 -16.06 94.02
N VAL A 30 -54.32 -15.19 95.01
CA VAL A 30 -52.96 -14.97 95.52
C VAL A 30 -52.41 -16.25 96.14
N GLU A 31 -53.19 -16.98 96.93
CA GLU A 31 -52.76 -18.25 97.53
C GLU A 31 -52.46 -19.31 96.45
N ARG A 32 -53.31 -19.42 95.43
CA ARG A 32 -53.06 -20.30 94.27
C ARG A 32 -51.77 -19.93 93.55
N LEU A 33 -51.59 -18.65 93.22
CA LEU A 33 -50.39 -18.17 92.53
C LEU A 33 -49.13 -18.37 93.38
N MET A 34 -49.21 -18.19 94.70
CA MET A 34 -48.11 -18.49 95.61
C MET A 34 -47.74 -19.98 95.57
N GLN A 35 -48.73 -20.88 95.58
CA GLN A 35 -48.48 -22.32 95.46
C GLN A 35 -47.88 -22.71 94.10
N GLU A 36 -48.31 -22.08 93.01
CA GLU A 36 -47.75 -22.30 91.68
C GLU A 36 -46.29 -21.83 91.60
N VAL A 37 -46.00 -20.64 92.12
CA VAL A 37 -44.64 -20.10 92.20
C VAL A 37 -43.73 -21.01 93.03
N GLU A 38 -44.22 -21.54 94.15
CA GLU A 38 -43.44 -22.46 94.99
C GLU A 38 -43.12 -23.75 94.23
N LYS A 39 -44.11 -24.34 93.52
CA LYS A 39 -43.90 -25.53 92.69
C LYS A 39 -42.90 -25.29 91.55
N GLU A 40 -43.00 -24.14 90.89
CA GLU A 40 -42.05 -23.76 89.82
C GLU A 40 -40.64 -23.54 90.37
N ARG A 41 -40.52 -22.95 91.56
CA ARG A 41 -39.22 -22.79 92.25
C ARG A 41 -38.62 -24.14 92.63
N ASP A 42 -39.42 -25.05 93.16
CA ASP A 42 -38.98 -26.42 93.47
C ASP A 42 -38.52 -27.14 92.21
N LEU A 43 -39.29 -27.05 91.13
CA LEU A 43 -38.92 -27.64 89.83
C LEU A 43 -37.63 -27.03 89.29
N ALA A 44 -37.48 -25.70 89.33
CA ALA A 44 -36.28 -25.00 88.89
C ALA A 44 -35.06 -25.39 89.73
N SER A 45 -35.23 -25.49 91.05
CA SER A 45 -34.19 -25.96 91.97
C SER A 45 -33.75 -27.39 91.66
N ASN A 46 -34.71 -28.30 91.48
CA ASN A 46 -34.44 -29.70 91.12
C ASN A 46 -33.75 -29.81 89.76
N LEU A 47 -34.19 -29.03 88.76
CA LEU A 47 -33.52 -28.97 87.48
C LEU A 47 -32.09 -28.44 87.63
N SER A 48 -31.87 -27.34 88.36
CA SER A 48 -30.54 -26.77 88.60
C SER A 48 -29.61 -27.80 89.24
N GLN A 49 -30.07 -28.50 90.28
CA GLN A 49 -29.30 -29.59 90.90
C GLN A 49 -28.99 -30.71 89.91
N ALA A 50 -29.96 -31.12 89.10
CA ALA A 50 -29.74 -32.12 88.05
C ALA A 50 -28.84 -31.63 86.89
N LEU A 51 -28.68 -30.31 86.72
CA LEU A 51 -27.72 -29.71 85.78
C LEU A 51 -26.31 -29.65 86.36
N GLU A 52 -26.22 -29.40 87.66
CA GLU A 52 -24.97 -29.26 88.41
C GLU A 52 -24.36 -30.61 88.79
N ASP A 53 -25.13 -31.71 88.76
CA ASP A 53 -24.63 -33.07 89.01
C ASP A 53 -23.72 -33.54 87.85
N PRO A 54 -22.40 -33.65 88.08
CA PRO A 54 -21.45 -34.09 87.05
C PRO A 54 -21.60 -35.58 86.70
N SER A 55 -22.42 -36.33 87.42
CA SER A 55 -22.64 -37.77 87.21
C SER A 55 -23.63 -38.07 86.07
N ASN A 56 -24.29 -37.06 85.50
CA ASN A 56 -25.34 -37.24 84.49
C ASN A 56 -24.76 -37.47 83.07
N GLU A 57 -24.42 -38.73 82.78
CA GLU A 57 -23.82 -39.18 81.50
C GLU A 57 -24.67 -38.89 80.25
N LYS A 58 -25.97 -38.60 80.40
CA LYS A 58 -26.85 -38.27 79.26
C LYS A 58 -26.67 -36.83 78.77
N ARG A 59 -26.04 -35.95 79.57
CA ARG A 59 -26.01 -34.50 79.33
C ARG A 59 -24.62 -33.96 78.98
N TRP A 60 -23.55 -34.68 79.32
CA TRP A 60 -22.20 -34.37 78.88
C TRP A 60 -21.62 -35.56 78.11
N ARG A 61 -20.80 -35.26 77.10
CA ARG A 61 -20.00 -36.26 76.39
C ARG A 61 -18.58 -36.17 76.92
N LYS A 62 -18.01 -37.28 77.37
CA LYS A 62 -16.57 -37.36 77.62
C LYS A 62 -15.86 -37.08 76.29
N LEU A 63 -15.18 -35.94 76.19
CA LEU A 63 -14.26 -35.68 75.10
C LEU A 63 -13.15 -36.73 75.20
N GLY A 64 -13.01 -37.54 74.15
CA GLY A 64 -11.92 -38.49 74.04
C GLY A 64 -10.61 -37.75 73.79
N GLY A 65 -9.52 -38.34 74.25
CA GLY A 65 -8.19 -37.74 74.24
C GLY A 65 -7.55 -37.87 75.63
N LYS A 66 -6.24 -37.91 75.66
CA LYS A 66 -5.46 -37.67 76.87
C LYS A 66 -4.90 -36.27 76.76
N ASP A 67 -4.84 -35.55 77.87
CA ASP A 67 -4.03 -34.34 77.91
C ASP A 67 -2.59 -34.78 77.70
N PRO A 68 -1.90 -34.26 76.68
CA PRO A 68 -0.57 -34.72 76.34
C PRO A 68 0.38 -34.40 77.49
N ASP A 69 1.17 -35.39 77.88
CA ASP A 69 2.21 -35.18 78.88
C ASP A 69 3.26 -34.19 78.34
N SER A 70 3.99 -33.54 79.25
CA SER A 70 5.02 -32.57 78.86
C SER A 70 6.07 -33.17 77.92
N GLU A 71 6.35 -34.46 78.05
CA GLU A 71 7.26 -35.21 77.17
C GLU A 71 6.66 -35.43 75.77
N GLU A 72 5.36 -35.73 75.66
CA GLU A 72 4.67 -35.91 74.38
C GLU A 72 4.60 -34.59 73.60
N CYS A 73 4.33 -33.48 74.31
CA CYS A 73 4.41 -32.13 73.74
C CYS A 73 5.82 -31.82 73.24
N GLY A 74 6.85 -32.13 74.05
CA GLY A 74 8.25 -31.93 73.68
C GLY A 74 8.66 -32.76 72.45
N ALA A 75 8.22 -34.02 72.37
CA ALA A 75 8.44 -34.87 71.21
C ALA A 75 7.76 -34.30 69.96
N LYS A 76 6.52 -33.81 70.09
CA LYS A 76 5.80 -33.21 68.96
C LYS A 76 6.43 -31.92 68.47
N ILE A 77 6.93 -31.07 69.38
CA ILE A 77 7.68 -29.87 69.02
C ILE A 77 8.92 -30.25 68.20
N ARG A 78 9.72 -31.23 68.64
CA ARG A 78 10.92 -31.67 67.90
C ARG A 78 10.58 -32.21 66.50
N GLU A 79 9.49 -32.97 66.37
CA GLU A 79 9.02 -33.46 65.06
C GLU A 79 8.64 -32.30 64.14
N LEU A 80 7.92 -31.31 64.67
CA LEU A 80 7.51 -30.13 63.92
C LEU A 80 8.71 -29.25 63.55
N ASP A 81 9.67 -29.08 64.44
CA ASP A 81 10.91 -28.34 64.19
C ASP A 81 11.73 -28.99 63.08
N ALA A 82 11.94 -30.32 63.14
CA ALA A 82 12.63 -31.05 62.08
C ALA A 82 11.92 -30.89 60.73
N ARG A 83 10.59 -31.03 60.70
CA ARG A 83 9.81 -30.86 59.48
C ARG A 83 9.84 -29.41 58.97
N LEU A 84 9.93 -28.44 59.86
CA LEU A 84 10.03 -27.02 59.52
C LEU A 84 11.42 -26.69 58.95
N ASP A 85 12.47 -27.30 59.48
CA ASP A 85 13.82 -27.17 58.94
C ASP A 85 13.96 -27.83 57.57
N ASP A 86 13.40 -29.04 57.36
CA ASP A 86 13.32 -29.67 56.02
C ASP A 86 12.62 -28.75 55.00
N LYS A 87 11.58 -28.03 55.44
CA LYS A 87 10.84 -27.11 54.56
C LYS A 87 11.62 -25.84 54.27
N LYS A 88 12.40 -25.33 55.21
CA LYS A 88 13.31 -24.20 54.96
C LYS A 88 14.41 -24.58 53.98
N GLU A 89 14.98 -25.77 54.11
CA GLU A 89 16.01 -26.25 53.17
C GLU A 89 15.44 -26.37 51.75
N GLN A 90 14.26 -27.00 51.59
CA GLN A 90 13.56 -27.06 50.30
C GLN A 90 13.20 -25.68 49.73
N LEU A 91 12.94 -24.69 50.59
CA LEU A 91 12.64 -23.33 50.16
C LEU A 91 13.90 -22.65 49.63
N LEU A 92 15.02 -22.75 50.35
CA LEU A 92 16.32 -22.21 49.94
C LEU A 92 16.79 -22.81 48.61
N GLU A 93 16.64 -24.13 48.42
CA GLU A 93 16.96 -24.79 47.14
C GLU A 93 16.15 -24.21 45.98
N LYS A 94 14.84 -24.01 46.19
CA LYS A 94 13.96 -23.45 45.16
C LYS A 94 14.24 -21.98 44.86
N GLU A 95 14.59 -21.20 45.88
CA GLU A 95 15.01 -19.80 45.71
C GLU A 95 16.28 -19.73 44.87
N LEU A 96 17.28 -20.57 45.15
CA LEU A 96 18.52 -20.63 44.39
C LEU A 96 18.29 -21.06 42.92
N ILE A 97 17.40 -22.04 42.69
CA ILE A 97 17.00 -22.43 41.33
C ILE A 97 16.29 -21.29 40.62
N LEU A 98 15.40 -20.56 41.31
CA LEU A 98 14.67 -19.44 40.73
C LEU A 98 15.62 -18.31 40.34
N GLU A 99 16.59 -17.99 41.19
CA GLU A 99 17.64 -17.01 40.88
C GLU A 99 18.45 -17.41 39.63
N GLU A 100 18.88 -18.68 39.54
CA GLU A 100 19.63 -19.15 38.37
C GLU A 100 18.77 -19.13 37.09
N VAL A 101 17.52 -19.59 37.15
CA VAL A 101 16.61 -19.59 36.00
C VAL A 101 16.27 -18.17 35.55
N THR A 102 16.08 -17.24 36.49
CA THR A 102 15.83 -15.83 36.16
C THR A 102 17.06 -15.19 35.53
N ALA A 103 18.26 -15.41 36.08
CA ALA A 103 19.52 -14.93 35.50
C ALA A 103 19.74 -15.47 34.07
N LEU A 104 19.53 -16.77 33.85
CA LEU A 104 19.63 -17.39 32.51
C LEU A 104 18.60 -16.81 31.54
N SER A 105 17.36 -16.62 32.01
CA SER A 105 16.27 -16.06 31.20
C SER A 105 16.58 -14.62 30.76
N ASP A 106 17.11 -13.80 31.67
CA ASP A 106 17.46 -12.42 31.36
C ASP A 106 18.69 -12.32 30.46
N ARG A 107 19.68 -13.20 30.64
CA ARG A 107 20.81 -13.31 29.69
C ARG A 107 20.34 -13.68 28.28
N LEU A 108 19.44 -14.65 28.15
CA LEU A 108 18.88 -15.04 26.85
C LEU A 108 18.07 -13.90 26.22
N ARG A 109 17.32 -13.13 27.02
CA ARG A 109 16.59 -11.95 26.55
C ARG A 109 17.53 -10.87 26.02
N LEU A 110 18.62 -10.59 26.73
CA LEU A 110 19.67 -9.65 26.30
C LEU A 110 20.31 -10.10 24.98
N GLN A 111 20.74 -11.37 24.90
CA GLN A 111 21.31 -11.93 23.67
C GLN A 111 20.33 -11.87 22.48
N ALA A 112 19.05 -12.18 22.72
CA ALA A 112 18.03 -12.07 21.69
C ALA A 112 17.76 -10.61 21.27
N ALA A 113 17.85 -9.65 22.19
CA ALA A 113 17.69 -8.24 21.89
C ALA A 113 18.88 -7.69 21.07
N GLU A 114 20.10 -8.03 21.45
CA GLU A 114 21.32 -7.68 20.71
C GLU A 114 21.30 -8.26 19.30
N GLY A 115 21.02 -9.57 19.16
CA GLY A 115 20.98 -10.25 17.86
C GLY A 115 19.89 -9.72 16.92
N ARG A 116 18.78 -9.16 17.43
CA ARG A 116 17.72 -8.58 16.58
C ARG A 116 18.19 -7.35 15.82
N MET A 117 19.01 -6.49 16.44
CA MET A 117 19.50 -5.29 15.76
C MET A 117 20.46 -5.65 14.63
N ASP A 118 21.44 -6.51 14.93
CA ASP A 118 22.43 -6.96 13.95
C ASP A 118 21.79 -7.70 12.76
N THR A 119 20.83 -8.58 13.04
CA THR A 119 20.09 -9.31 11.99
C THR A 119 19.25 -8.37 11.12
N LEU A 120 18.62 -7.35 11.72
CA LEU A 120 17.87 -6.33 10.97
C LEU A 120 18.80 -5.50 10.08
N GLU A 121 19.95 -5.08 10.58
CA GLU A 121 20.94 -4.35 9.79
C GLU A 121 21.49 -5.18 8.64
N LEU A 122 21.80 -6.46 8.89
CA LEU A 122 22.23 -7.38 7.85
C LEU A 122 21.16 -7.56 6.77
N ALA A 123 19.90 -7.74 7.17
CA ALA A 123 18.77 -7.87 6.25
C ALA A 123 18.60 -6.61 5.36
N LYS A 124 18.75 -5.41 5.94
CA LYS A 124 18.75 -4.15 5.18
C LYS A 124 19.89 -4.11 4.15
N LYS A 125 21.13 -4.42 4.57
CA LYS A 125 22.30 -4.46 3.67
C LYS A 125 22.09 -5.45 2.52
N VAL A 126 21.55 -6.65 2.81
CA VAL A 126 21.23 -7.65 1.78
C VAL A 126 20.21 -7.11 0.78
N ASN A 127 19.13 -6.48 1.25
CA ASN A 127 18.13 -5.88 0.37
C ASN A 127 18.71 -4.77 -0.51
N ASP A 128 19.58 -3.91 0.03
CA ASP A 128 20.26 -2.88 -0.73
C ASP A 128 21.16 -3.47 -1.81
N PHE A 129 21.91 -4.53 -1.49
CA PHE A 129 22.73 -5.23 -2.48
C PHE A 129 21.89 -5.90 -3.56
N GLN A 130 20.77 -6.53 -3.21
CA GLN A 130 19.85 -7.10 -4.19
C GLN A 130 19.29 -6.03 -5.14
N ALA A 131 18.92 -4.86 -4.62
CA ALA A 131 18.46 -3.74 -5.44
C ALA A 131 19.58 -3.27 -6.39
N LYS A 132 20.80 -3.06 -5.87
CA LYS A 132 21.98 -2.70 -6.68
C LYS A 132 22.25 -3.73 -7.77
N ILE A 133 22.28 -5.02 -7.44
CA ILE A 133 22.47 -6.11 -8.42
C ILE A 133 21.41 -6.03 -9.50
N LYS A 134 20.11 -5.91 -9.16
CA LYS A 134 19.03 -5.78 -10.15
C LYS A 134 19.25 -4.60 -11.10
N THR A 135 19.67 -3.44 -10.57
CA THR A 135 19.96 -2.26 -11.41
C THR A 135 21.15 -2.48 -12.33
N VAL A 136 22.23 -3.08 -11.83
CA VAL A 136 23.44 -3.36 -12.62
C VAL A 136 23.14 -4.41 -13.68
N THR A 137 22.39 -5.47 -13.36
CA THR A 137 21.97 -6.48 -14.34
C THR A 137 21.13 -5.86 -15.45
N ARG A 138 20.22 -4.93 -15.13
CA ARG A 138 19.45 -4.21 -16.16
C ARG A 138 20.35 -3.38 -17.08
N LYS A 139 21.32 -2.65 -16.50
CA LYS A 139 22.31 -1.90 -17.29
C LYS A 139 23.16 -2.83 -18.16
N MET A 140 23.60 -3.96 -17.61
CA MET A 140 24.36 -4.97 -18.33
C MET A 140 23.57 -5.51 -19.52
N MET A 141 22.28 -5.84 -19.34
CA MET A 141 21.41 -6.28 -20.44
C MET A 141 21.28 -5.21 -21.53
N ALA A 142 21.15 -3.93 -21.16
CA ALA A 142 21.13 -2.84 -22.13
C ALA A 142 22.46 -2.77 -22.91
N THR A 143 23.60 -2.78 -22.21
CA THR A 143 24.92 -2.75 -22.87
C THR A 143 25.18 -3.96 -23.77
N VAL A 144 24.68 -5.14 -23.38
CA VAL A 144 24.76 -6.35 -24.21
C VAL A 144 23.90 -6.19 -25.46
N SER A 145 22.70 -5.61 -25.35
CA SER A 145 21.86 -5.35 -26.52
C SER A 145 22.45 -4.31 -27.47
N GLU A 146 23.07 -3.25 -26.94
CA GLU A 146 23.80 -2.26 -27.73
C GLU A 146 24.99 -2.90 -28.46
N LEU A 147 25.76 -3.74 -27.75
CA LEU A 147 26.88 -4.46 -28.34
C LEU A 147 26.42 -5.38 -29.48
N SER A 148 25.32 -6.12 -29.29
CA SER A 148 24.74 -6.96 -30.35
C SER A 148 24.32 -6.15 -31.58
N MET A 149 23.74 -4.96 -31.38
CA MET A 149 23.39 -4.06 -32.48
C MET A 149 24.65 -3.57 -33.23
N TYR A 150 25.70 -3.19 -32.50
CA TYR A 150 26.97 -2.78 -33.11
C TYR A 150 27.66 -3.92 -33.85
N GLN A 151 27.63 -5.14 -33.31
CA GLN A 151 28.14 -6.33 -33.99
C GLN A 151 27.40 -6.59 -35.30
N ALA A 152 26.06 -6.53 -35.29
CA ALA A 152 25.26 -6.69 -36.51
C ALA A 152 25.56 -5.58 -37.53
N LEU A 153 25.70 -4.32 -37.09
CA LEU A 153 26.06 -3.21 -37.96
C LEU A 153 27.47 -3.38 -38.56
N ALA A 154 28.44 -3.80 -37.75
CA ALA A 154 29.81 -4.05 -38.20
C ALA A 154 29.86 -5.18 -39.25
N MET A 155 29.12 -6.28 -39.03
CA MET A 155 28.99 -7.37 -40.00
C MET A 155 28.39 -6.88 -41.32
N LYS A 156 27.33 -6.05 -41.26
CA LYS A 156 26.70 -5.50 -42.46
C LYS A 156 27.66 -4.59 -43.25
N LEU A 157 28.34 -3.68 -42.56
CA LEU A 157 29.31 -2.78 -43.19
C LEU A 157 30.50 -3.55 -43.77
N GLN A 158 30.94 -4.63 -43.11
CA GLN A 158 31.98 -5.51 -43.62
C GLN A 158 31.53 -6.23 -44.90
N GLN A 159 30.27 -6.65 -44.97
CA GLN A 159 29.70 -7.25 -46.17
C GLN A 159 29.59 -6.23 -47.31
N GLU A 160 29.05 -5.04 -47.05
CA GLU A 160 28.94 -3.96 -48.05
C GLU A 160 30.33 -3.56 -48.59
N LYS A 161 31.33 -3.48 -47.70
CA LYS A 161 32.72 -3.24 -48.10
C LYS A 161 33.23 -4.35 -49.01
N HIS A 162 33.04 -5.61 -48.64
CA HIS A 162 33.51 -6.74 -49.43
C HIS A 162 32.84 -6.79 -50.82
N GLU A 163 31.53 -6.56 -50.88
CA GLU A 163 30.79 -6.45 -52.15
C GLU A 163 31.33 -5.31 -53.02
N GLY A 164 31.61 -4.15 -52.44
CA GLY A 164 32.23 -3.02 -53.13
C GLY A 164 33.66 -3.31 -53.62
N GLU A 165 34.46 -4.03 -52.81
CA GLU A 165 35.81 -4.46 -53.19
C GLU A 165 35.77 -5.42 -54.38
N LEU A 166 34.85 -6.40 -54.39
CA LEU A 166 34.67 -7.32 -55.52
C LEU A 166 34.28 -6.60 -56.80
N ILE A 167 33.34 -5.65 -56.73
CA ILE A 167 32.93 -4.84 -57.89
C ILE A 167 34.12 -4.05 -58.43
N LEU A 168 34.93 -3.47 -57.53
CA LEU A 168 36.09 -2.68 -57.90
C LEU A 168 37.22 -3.54 -58.48
N GLU A 169 37.43 -4.75 -57.97
CA GLU A 169 38.37 -5.72 -58.56
C GLU A 169 37.92 -6.17 -59.95
N ASP A 170 36.64 -6.50 -60.15
CA ASP A 170 36.08 -6.84 -61.47
C ASP A 170 36.24 -5.67 -62.45
N ALA A 171 35.91 -4.45 -62.02
CA ALA A 171 36.06 -3.25 -62.84
C ALA A 171 37.52 -2.98 -63.24
N ARG A 172 38.47 -3.21 -62.32
CA ARG A 172 39.90 -3.11 -62.61
C ARG A 172 40.33 -4.18 -63.61
N TRP A 173 39.92 -5.43 -63.41
CA TRP A 173 40.25 -6.52 -64.32
C TRP A 173 39.72 -6.24 -65.73
N ARG A 174 38.48 -5.75 -65.86
CA ARG A 174 37.91 -5.35 -67.16
C ARG A 174 38.70 -4.24 -67.82
N LEU A 175 39.06 -3.20 -67.05
CA LEU A 175 39.87 -2.08 -67.55
C LEU A 175 41.25 -2.56 -68.04
N ASP A 176 41.90 -3.46 -67.31
CA ASP A 176 43.19 -4.07 -67.71
C ASP A 176 43.08 -4.90 -69.00
N ASN A 177 41.86 -5.35 -69.35
CA ASN A 177 41.55 -6.07 -70.58
C ASN A 177 40.90 -5.18 -71.66
N ASP A 178 41.07 -3.84 -71.58
CA ASP A 178 40.50 -2.85 -72.51
C ASP A 178 38.97 -2.90 -72.66
N GLN A 179 38.27 -3.41 -71.64
CA GLN A 179 36.81 -3.44 -71.58
C GLN A 179 36.27 -2.30 -70.69
N PRO A 180 35.02 -1.84 -70.91
CA PRO A 180 34.40 -0.88 -70.02
C PRO A 180 34.40 -1.34 -68.56
N PRO A 181 34.80 -0.49 -67.59
CA PRO A 181 34.88 -0.85 -66.17
C PRO A 181 33.54 -1.29 -65.55
N THR A 182 32.42 -0.79 -66.07
CA THR A 182 31.07 -1.23 -65.69
C THR A 182 30.19 -1.34 -66.94
N ASP A 183 29.19 -2.21 -66.91
CA ASP A 183 28.26 -2.42 -68.04
C ASP A 183 27.47 -1.15 -68.41
N ASP A 184 27.25 -0.26 -67.43
CA ASP A 184 26.58 1.01 -67.65
C ASP A 184 27.52 2.13 -68.10
N ALA A 185 28.84 2.02 -67.87
CA ALA A 185 29.80 3.05 -68.29
C ALA A 185 29.79 3.27 -69.80
N GLU A 186 29.62 2.19 -70.58
CA GLU A 186 29.52 2.29 -72.04
C GLU A 186 28.24 3.05 -72.46
N LYS A 187 27.11 2.75 -71.81
CA LYS A 187 25.83 3.45 -72.07
C LYS A 187 25.91 4.93 -71.70
N GLU A 188 26.56 5.25 -70.58
CA GLU A 188 26.78 6.63 -70.16
C GLU A 188 27.69 7.37 -71.14
N TRP A 189 28.76 6.74 -71.62
CA TRP A 189 29.63 7.33 -72.63
C TRP A 189 28.87 7.63 -73.93
N PHE A 190 28.07 6.68 -74.43
CA PHE A 190 27.23 6.90 -75.61
C PHE A 190 26.20 8.01 -75.39
N ARG A 191 25.60 8.11 -74.20
CA ARG A 191 24.67 9.18 -73.85
C ARG A 191 25.37 10.54 -73.93
N MET A 192 26.55 10.66 -73.31
CA MET A 192 27.34 11.89 -73.30
C MET A 192 27.78 12.29 -74.71
N GLU A 193 28.19 11.33 -75.54
CA GLU A 193 28.65 11.61 -76.90
C GLU A 193 27.50 12.07 -77.79
N ASN A 194 26.33 11.42 -77.69
CA ASN A 194 25.12 11.87 -78.39
C ASN A 194 24.67 13.26 -77.94
N GLU A 195 24.78 13.58 -76.65
CA GLU A 195 24.44 14.91 -76.13
C GLU A 195 25.39 15.99 -76.65
N LYS A 196 26.70 15.73 -76.71
CA LYS A 196 27.66 16.63 -77.37
C LYS A 196 27.30 16.85 -78.84
N LEU A 197 26.98 15.79 -79.56
CA LEU A 197 26.61 15.88 -80.98
C LEU A 197 25.38 16.77 -81.16
N ARG A 198 24.32 16.53 -80.38
CA ARG A 198 23.11 17.36 -80.36
C ARG A 198 23.42 18.81 -80.02
N ALA A 199 24.30 19.07 -79.04
CA ALA A 199 24.68 20.44 -78.68
C ALA A 199 25.43 21.17 -79.80
N VAL A 200 26.25 20.45 -80.58
CA VAL A 200 26.92 20.99 -81.78
C VAL A 200 25.91 21.27 -82.89
N GLU A 201 25.00 20.33 -83.16
CA GLU A 201 23.91 20.50 -84.13
C GLU A 201 23.00 21.68 -83.77
N ASP A 202 22.58 21.79 -82.51
CA ASP A 202 21.78 22.90 -82.00
C ASP A 202 22.52 24.25 -82.09
N ARG A 203 23.84 24.25 -81.91
CA ARG A 203 24.67 25.46 -82.09
C ARG A 203 24.75 25.85 -83.57
N ALA A 204 24.96 24.89 -84.45
CA ALA A 204 24.98 25.11 -85.90
C ALA A 204 23.61 25.60 -86.41
N TYR A 205 22.52 24.97 -85.97
CA TYR A 205 21.15 25.38 -86.28
C TYR A 205 20.85 26.79 -85.77
N ARG A 206 21.28 27.15 -84.55
CA ARG A 206 21.15 28.51 -84.03
C ARG A 206 21.92 29.54 -84.86
N LEU A 207 23.15 29.24 -85.26
CA LEU A 207 23.96 30.12 -86.12
C LEU A 207 23.33 30.28 -87.51
N GLN A 208 22.83 29.19 -88.10
CA GLN A 208 22.14 29.23 -89.40
C GLN A 208 20.82 30.01 -89.33
N ARG A 209 20.04 29.85 -88.25
CA ARG A 209 18.83 30.63 -88.00
C ARG A 209 19.14 32.11 -87.78
N ALA A 210 20.21 32.45 -87.08
CA ALA A 210 20.66 33.83 -86.92
C ALA A 210 21.05 34.44 -88.28
N ALA A 211 21.81 33.72 -89.10
CA ALA A 211 22.17 34.16 -90.45
C ALA A 211 20.94 34.34 -91.37
N MET A 212 19.95 33.43 -91.32
CA MET A 212 18.69 33.58 -92.06
C MET A 212 17.82 34.74 -91.54
N SER A 213 17.89 35.03 -90.22
CA SER A 213 17.20 36.17 -89.61
C SER A 213 17.82 37.51 -90.04
N GLU A 214 19.14 37.58 -90.25
CA GLU A 214 19.78 38.78 -90.81
C GLU A 214 19.43 39.00 -92.29
N VAL A 215 19.29 37.92 -93.08
CA VAL A 215 18.95 38.00 -94.51
C VAL A 215 17.48 38.36 -94.77
N SER A 216 16.56 38.00 -93.86
CA SER A 216 15.11 38.19 -94.07
C SER A 216 14.57 39.58 -93.70
N GLY A 217 15.39 40.49 -93.15
CA GLY A 217 15.11 41.93 -93.09
C GLY A 217 13.75 42.35 -92.51
N GLN A 218 13.08 41.48 -91.74
CA GLN A 218 11.77 41.79 -91.18
C GLN A 218 11.96 42.69 -89.95
N PRO A 219 11.36 43.89 -89.93
CA PRO A 219 11.42 44.74 -88.75
C PRO A 219 10.70 44.04 -87.58
N PRO A 220 11.19 44.18 -86.34
CA PRO A 220 10.55 43.57 -85.19
C PRO A 220 9.08 44.01 -85.12
N GLN A 221 8.16 43.06 -85.14
CA GLN A 221 6.72 43.33 -85.02
C GLN A 221 6.46 44.10 -83.72
N ARG A 222 6.15 45.40 -83.83
CA ARG A 222 5.75 46.24 -82.69
C ARG A 222 4.30 45.92 -82.34
N THR A 223 4.09 45.10 -81.33
CA THR A 223 2.75 44.82 -80.77
C THR A 223 2.31 45.96 -79.86
N ALA A 224 1.10 46.49 -80.05
CA ALA A 224 0.48 47.48 -79.15
C ALA A 224 -0.15 46.88 -77.89
N ALA A 225 0.03 45.57 -77.67
CA ALA A 225 -0.46 44.90 -76.47
C ALA A 225 0.40 45.31 -75.25
N GLU A 226 -0.25 45.69 -74.16
CA GLU A 226 0.43 45.96 -72.88
C GLU A 226 1.23 44.72 -72.46
N GLN A 227 2.54 44.88 -72.27
CA GLN A 227 3.38 43.79 -71.78
C GLN A 227 2.95 43.42 -70.36
N ARG A 228 2.60 42.14 -70.17
CA ARG A 228 2.27 41.60 -68.86
C ARG A 228 3.50 41.64 -67.96
N PRO A 229 3.38 42.06 -66.68
CA PRO A 229 4.46 41.90 -65.71
C PRO A 229 4.89 40.44 -65.65
N ASN A 230 6.15 40.17 -65.97
CA ASN A 230 6.73 38.83 -66.02
C ASN A 230 7.51 38.46 -64.74
N ALA A 231 7.56 39.38 -63.77
CA ALA A 231 8.18 39.20 -62.48
C ALA A 231 7.35 39.84 -61.36
N TYR A 232 7.45 39.30 -60.14
CA TYR A 232 6.95 39.95 -58.92
C TYR A 232 8.12 40.40 -58.05
N ILE A 233 7.86 41.33 -57.13
CA ILE A 233 8.85 41.83 -56.17
C ILE A 233 8.46 41.28 -54.80
N PRO A 234 9.21 40.31 -54.23
CA PRO A 234 9.00 39.85 -52.86
C PRO A 234 9.51 40.87 -51.82
N ASP A 235 8.76 41.06 -50.73
CA ASP A 235 9.04 42.04 -49.67
C ASP A 235 10.39 41.83 -48.94
N GLU A 236 10.94 40.62 -48.98
CA GLU A 236 12.17 40.25 -48.27
C GLU A 236 13.47 40.77 -48.91
N LEU A 237 13.49 40.97 -50.24
CA LEU A 237 14.72 41.31 -50.99
C LEU A 237 14.56 42.49 -51.96
N GLY A 238 13.33 42.91 -52.28
CA GLY A 238 13.07 44.06 -53.17
C GLY A 238 13.55 43.88 -54.62
N LEU A 239 14.04 42.70 -55.01
CA LEU A 239 14.52 42.38 -56.35
C LEU A 239 13.45 41.65 -57.17
N PRO A 240 13.20 42.03 -58.44
CA PRO A 240 12.21 41.35 -59.29
C PRO A 240 12.59 39.89 -59.55
N ARG A 241 11.69 38.96 -59.25
CA ARG A 241 11.83 37.52 -59.55
C ARG A 241 10.83 37.08 -60.61
N PRO A 242 11.26 36.33 -61.65
CA PRO A 242 10.37 35.83 -62.68
C PRO A 242 9.39 34.80 -62.10
N TYR A 243 8.16 34.76 -62.59
CA TYR A 243 7.11 33.87 -62.06
C TYR A 243 7.32 32.36 -62.32
N GLY A 244 8.41 31.98 -63.01
CA GLY A 244 8.72 30.59 -63.33
C GLY A 244 7.64 29.90 -64.17
N ALA A 245 7.55 28.56 -64.09
CA ALA A 245 6.60 27.76 -64.86
C ALA A 245 5.12 27.97 -64.47
N HIS A 246 4.86 28.56 -63.30
CA HIS A 246 3.51 28.75 -62.74
C HIS A 246 3.12 30.22 -62.66
N ALA A 247 3.18 30.93 -63.79
CA ALA A 247 2.86 32.34 -63.83
C ALA A 247 1.37 32.61 -63.54
N PRO A 248 1.03 33.62 -62.70
CA PRO A 248 -0.34 33.97 -62.42
C PRO A 248 -1.02 34.44 -63.70
N PHE A 249 -2.04 33.69 -64.11
CA PHE A 249 -2.83 34.02 -65.30
C PHE A 249 -3.90 35.05 -64.92
N LYS A 250 -3.83 36.26 -65.49
CA LYS A 250 -4.97 37.20 -65.43
C LYS A 250 -6.08 36.66 -66.35
N PRO A 251 -7.26 36.27 -65.81
CA PRO A 251 -8.37 35.82 -66.64
C PRO A 251 -8.78 36.91 -67.61
N THR A 252 -8.98 36.57 -68.87
CA THR A 252 -9.58 37.47 -69.85
C THR A 252 -11.02 37.75 -69.44
N GLU A 253 -11.44 39.02 -69.47
CA GLU A 253 -12.85 39.36 -69.22
C GLU A 253 -13.73 38.62 -70.23
N ILE A 254 -14.75 37.94 -69.71
CA ILE A 254 -15.61 37.07 -70.51
C ILE A 254 -16.42 37.95 -71.46
N GLY A 255 -16.08 37.91 -72.75
CA GLY A 255 -16.81 38.64 -73.78
C GLY A 255 -18.27 38.19 -73.88
N SER A 256 -19.15 39.11 -74.25
CA SER A 256 -20.62 38.93 -74.36
C SER A 256 -21.08 37.77 -75.27
N THR A 257 -20.18 37.10 -75.98
CA THR A 257 -20.45 36.07 -76.99
C THR A 257 -20.06 34.64 -76.57
N MET A 258 -19.96 34.35 -75.27
CA MET A 258 -19.78 32.95 -74.82
C MET A 258 -21.11 32.25 -74.52
N ARG A 259 -21.35 31.14 -75.24
CA ARG A 259 -22.46 30.21 -74.99
C ARG A 259 -22.20 29.43 -73.70
N HIS A 260 -23.14 29.48 -72.75
CA HIS A 260 -23.06 28.71 -71.50
C HIS A 260 -23.04 27.19 -71.77
N ILE A 261 -21.92 26.54 -71.48
CA ILE A 261 -21.78 25.08 -71.57
C ILE A 261 -22.48 24.45 -70.35
N ARG A 262 -23.55 23.69 -70.56
CA ARG A 262 -24.21 22.91 -69.49
C ARG A 262 -23.36 21.66 -69.18
N LYS A 263 -23.09 21.44 -67.89
CA LYS A 263 -22.34 20.25 -67.43
C LYS A 263 -23.17 18.97 -67.62
N PRO A 264 -22.63 17.87 -68.17
CA PRO A 264 -23.34 16.62 -68.32
C PRO A 264 -23.55 15.92 -66.96
N GLN A 265 -24.68 15.20 -66.80
CA GLN A 265 -24.99 14.44 -65.59
C GLN A 265 -24.31 13.06 -65.62
N PRO A 266 -23.64 12.63 -64.52
CA PRO A 266 -22.95 11.34 -64.46
C PRO A 266 -23.93 10.18 -64.30
N GLN A 267 -23.70 9.08 -65.02
CA GLN A 267 -24.44 7.82 -64.85
C GLN A 267 -23.78 6.96 -63.77
N THR A 268 -24.59 6.39 -62.88
CA THR A 268 -24.15 5.50 -61.80
C THR A 268 -23.89 4.10 -62.33
N VAL A 269 -22.65 3.61 -62.19
CA VAL A 269 -22.29 2.23 -62.47
C VAL A 269 -22.63 1.38 -61.25
N VAL A 270 -23.47 0.35 -61.43
CA VAL A 270 -23.77 -0.64 -60.39
C VAL A 270 -22.71 -1.74 -60.47
N ILE A 271 -22.05 -2.04 -59.35
CA ILE A 271 -21.11 -3.16 -59.20
C ILE A 271 -21.91 -4.45 -58.98
#